data_AF-A0A957TUB5-F1
#
_entry.id   AF-A0A957TUB5-F1
#
_cell.length_a   1.000
_cell.length_b   1.000
_cell.length_c   1.000
_cell.angle_alpha   90.00
_cell.angle_beta   90.00
_cell.angle_gamma   90.00
#
_symmetry.space_group_name_H-M   'P 1'
#
loop_
_entity.id
_entity.type
_entity.pdbx_description
1 polymer ?
#
loop_
_entity_poly.entity_id
_entity_poly.type
_entity_poly.pdbx_seq_one_letter_code
_entity_poly.pdbx_strand_id
1 'polypeptide(L)'
;AYTLNTVIEGIFFSSYVTEPWFNLLTFTPPILLCTGVTAWLFPARNRGASFLHTWRTHFQQRTASAWTWRLLVAAVSFMPIYYFFGTLVVPFVGDYYQQGAFGLAVPPLSTLLAVLLLRSDLFFVACLPVVVAWQGRQWNLWLSLGFALFVLVGLIYMLAGTWLPPSMRFIHSLEILADSFAHAGVLVWLLAPGPVVRPRSTSPHTNRWVRV
;
A
#
# COMPACT_ATOMS: atom_id res chain seq x y z
N ALA A 1 -1.49 -10.30 -1.79
CA ALA A 1 -0.98 -9.12 -2.53
C ALA A 1 0.54 -9.09 -2.55
N TYR A 2 1.21 -9.09 -1.39
CA TYR A 2 2.67 -9.02 -1.30
C TYR A 2 3.41 -10.09 -2.14
N THR A 3 3.22 -11.38 -1.86
CA THR A 3 3.88 -12.49 -2.59
C THR A 3 3.60 -12.47 -4.09
N LEU A 4 2.36 -12.12 -4.46
CA LEU A 4 1.94 -12.06 -5.85
C LEU A 4 2.63 -10.91 -6.59
N ASN A 5 2.69 -9.73 -5.98
CA ASN A 5 3.39 -8.56 -6.51
C ASN A 5 4.87 -8.86 -6.78
N THR A 6 5.53 -9.50 -5.81
CA THR A 6 6.92 -9.93 -5.92
C THR A 6 7.16 -10.90 -7.07
N VAL A 7 6.30 -11.91 -7.18
CA VAL A 7 6.44 -12.94 -8.21
C VAL A 7 6.24 -12.32 -9.60
N ILE A 8 5.26 -11.41 -9.76
CA ILE A 8 5.04 -10.67 -11.00
C ILE A 8 6.27 -9.83 -11.36
N GLU A 9 6.79 -9.06 -10.41
CA GLU A 9 7.99 -8.23 -10.61
C GLU A 9 9.19 -9.09 -11.03
N GLY A 10 9.40 -10.21 -10.36
CA GLY A 10 10.46 -11.15 -10.69
C GLY A 10 10.34 -11.79 -12.09
N ILE A 11 9.13 -12.14 -12.55
CA ILE A 11 8.91 -12.72 -13.88
C ILE A 11 9.21 -11.71 -15.00
N PHE A 12 8.80 -10.45 -14.82
CA PHE A 12 8.87 -9.46 -15.91
C PHE A 12 10.16 -8.64 -15.93
N PHE A 13 10.82 -8.48 -14.78
CA PHE A 13 12.05 -7.67 -14.66
C PHE A 13 13.32 -8.52 -14.43
N SER A 14 13.21 -9.85 -14.35
CA SER A 14 14.35 -10.73 -14.15
C SER A 14 14.24 -12.05 -14.91
N SER A 15 15.35 -12.48 -15.51
CA SER A 15 15.46 -13.80 -16.16
C SER A 15 15.65 -14.95 -15.17
N TYR A 16 15.78 -14.67 -13.86
CA TYR A 16 16.08 -15.67 -12.84
C TYR A 16 14.84 -16.31 -12.20
N VAL A 17 13.63 -15.80 -12.46
CA VAL A 17 12.40 -16.37 -11.89
C VAL A 17 11.84 -17.42 -12.85
N THR A 18 12.29 -18.66 -12.67
CA THR A 18 11.85 -19.80 -13.49
C THR A 18 10.65 -20.55 -12.89
N GLU A 19 10.40 -20.42 -11.59
CA GLU A 19 9.37 -21.19 -10.87
C GLU A 19 8.45 -20.30 -10.01
N PRO A 20 7.58 -19.48 -10.63
CA PRO A 20 6.72 -18.54 -9.90
C PRO A 20 5.72 -19.23 -8.95
N TRP A 21 5.34 -20.47 -9.26
CA TRP A 21 4.40 -21.25 -8.45
C TRP A 21 5.02 -21.74 -7.13
N PHE A 22 6.31 -22.10 -7.16
CA PHE A 22 7.05 -22.50 -5.97
C PHE A 22 7.11 -21.36 -4.95
N ASN A 23 7.37 -20.12 -5.40
CA ASN A 23 7.38 -18.95 -4.53
C ASN A 23 5.99 -18.66 -3.93
N LEU A 24 4.91 -18.77 -4.72
CA LEU A 24 3.56 -18.59 -4.21
C LEU A 24 3.21 -19.63 -3.14
N LEU A 25 3.47 -20.91 -3.40
CA LEU A 25 3.14 -22.00 -2.48
C LEU A 25 3.99 -21.97 -1.21
N THR A 26 5.27 -21.62 -1.31
CA THR A 26 6.18 -21.60 -0.15
C THR A 26 5.96 -20.39 0.76
N PHE A 27 5.72 -19.20 0.19
CA PHE A 27 5.60 -17.98 0.98
C PHE A 27 4.17 -17.66 1.45
N THR A 28 3.13 -18.18 0.79
CA THR A 28 1.74 -17.87 1.19
C THR A 28 1.38 -18.40 2.59
N PRO A 29 1.64 -19.68 2.95
CA PRO A 29 1.32 -20.19 4.29
C PRO A 29 1.97 -19.41 5.44
N PRO A 30 3.29 -19.13 5.45
CA PRO A 30 3.90 -18.35 6.54
C PRO A 30 3.36 -16.92 6.59
N ILE A 31 3.06 -16.29 5.45
CA ILE A 31 2.44 -14.95 5.42
C ILE A 31 1.04 -14.96 6.04
N LEU A 32 0.22 -15.97 5.74
CA LEU A 32 -1.11 -16.10 6.34
C LEU A 32 -1.02 -16.32 7.85
N LEU A 33 -0.08 -17.16 8.30
CA LEU A 33 0.17 -17.39 9.72
C LEU A 33 0.62 -16.11 10.43
N CYS A 34 1.62 -15.41 9.89
CA CYS A 34 2.10 -14.15 10.46
C CYS A 34 0.99 -13.09 10.49
N THR A 35 0.17 -13.00 9.45
CA THR A 35 -0.97 -12.09 9.39
C THR A 35 -2.00 -12.44 10.46
N GLY A 36 -2.32 -13.73 10.63
CA GLY A 36 -3.24 -14.22 11.64
C GLY A 36 -2.75 -13.94 13.06
N VAL A 37 -1.47 -14.23 13.36
CA VAL A 37 -0.84 -13.93 14.66
C VAL A 37 -0.84 -12.44 14.93
N THR A 38 -0.52 -11.61 13.93
CA THR A 38 -0.54 -10.15 14.08
C THR A 38 -1.96 -9.64 14.36
N ALA A 39 -2.96 -10.13 13.62
CA ALA A 39 -4.36 -9.77 13.85
C ALA A 39 -4.86 -10.22 15.24
N TRP A 40 -4.34 -11.34 15.74
CA TRP A 40 -4.64 -11.82 17.09
C TRP A 40 -3.97 -10.98 18.19
N LEU A 41 -2.69 -10.63 18.02
CA LEU A 41 -1.93 -9.82 18.98
C LEU A 41 -2.41 -8.35 19.05
N PHE A 42 -2.92 -7.82 17.95
CA PHE A 42 -3.37 -6.43 17.84
C PHE A 42 -4.88 -6.36 17.54
N PRO A 43 -5.74 -6.71 18.51
CA PRO A 43 -7.18 -6.73 18.31
C PRO A 43 -7.74 -5.33 18.08
N ALA A 44 -8.80 -5.25 17.28
CA ALA A 44 -9.47 -3.99 16.98
C ALA A 44 -9.96 -3.28 18.25
N ARG A 45 -9.80 -1.95 18.29
CA ARG A 45 -10.18 -1.09 19.42
C ARG A 45 -11.67 -1.19 19.77
N ASN A 46 -12.51 -1.47 18.78
CA ASN A 46 -13.95 -1.68 18.94
C ASN A 46 -14.33 -3.12 18.56
N ARG A 47 -14.26 -4.04 19.54
CA ARG A 47 -14.58 -5.48 19.32
C ARG A 47 -16.06 -5.76 18.98
N GLY A 48 -16.96 -4.80 19.18
CA GLY A 48 -18.42 -4.97 18.99
C GLY A 48 -18.96 -4.52 17.63
N ALA A 49 -18.17 -3.85 16.79
CA ALA A 49 -18.63 -3.39 15.48
C ALA A 49 -18.35 -4.46 14.42
N SER A 50 -19.40 -4.96 13.75
CA SER A 50 -19.24 -5.89 12.63
C SER A 50 -18.49 -5.22 11.48
N PHE A 51 -17.43 -5.86 10.98
CA PHE A 51 -16.67 -5.37 9.81
C PHE A 51 -17.57 -5.11 8.60
N LEU A 52 -18.58 -5.97 8.38
CA LEU A 52 -19.58 -5.80 7.31
C LEU A 52 -20.40 -4.51 7.48
N HIS A 53 -20.72 -4.14 8.73
CA HIS A 53 -21.42 -2.89 9.01
C HIS A 53 -20.51 -1.67 8.75
N THR A 54 -19.25 -1.72 9.19
CA THR A 54 -18.25 -0.68 8.88
C THR A 54 -18.04 -0.52 7.38
N TRP A 55 -17.98 -1.63 6.64
CA TRP A 55 -17.83 -1.63 5.19
C TRP A 55 -19.03 -0.96 4.50
N ARG A 56 -20.26 -1.39 4.83
CA ARG A 56 -21.47 -0.81 4.25
C ARG A 56 -21.62 0.67 4.57
N THR A 57 -21.44 1.04 5.84
CA THR A 57 -21.53 2.45 6.27
C THR A 57 -20.47 3.30 5.58
N HIS A 58 -19.27 2.79 5.36
CA HIS A 58 -18.21 3.50 4.64
C HIS A 58 -18.62 3.84 3.20
N PHE A 59 -19.11 2.86 2.44
CA PHE A 59 -19.55 3.12 1.06
C PHE A 59 -20.83 3.97 0.98
N GLN A 60 -21.66 3.98 2.02
CA GLN A 60 -22.85 4.83 2.11
C GLN A 60 -22.54 6.32 2.36
N GLN A 61 -21.29 6.69 2.73
CA GLN A 61 -20.93 8.08 3.00
C GLN A 61 -20.96 8.98 1.77
N ARG A 62 -20.95 8.41 0.56
CA ARG A 62 -20.82 9.15 -0.71
C ARG A 62 -21.69 8.52 -1.79
N THR A 63 -22.00 9.29 -2.82
CA THR A 63 -22.75 8.80 -3.98
C THR A 63 -21.95 7.76 -4.76
N ALA A 64 -22.64 6.90 -5.51
CA ALA A 64 -22.00 5.88 -6.35
C ALA A 64 -21.02 6.51 -7.37
N SER A 65 -21.41 7.62 -8.00
CA SER A 65 -20.53 8.35 -8.93
C SER A 65 -19.26 8.87 -8.25
N ALA A 66 -19.37 9.37 -7.02
CA ALA A 66 -18.23 9.83 -6.25
C ALA A 66 -17.27 8.69 -5.90
N TRP A 67 -17.80 7.49 -5.65
CA TRP A 67 -16.98 6.30 -5.43
C TRP A 67 -16.30 5.83 -6.71
N THR A 68 -17.03 5.73 -7.82
CA THR A 68 -16.48 5.23 -9.08
C THR A 68 -15.23 6.00 -9.50
N TRP A 69 -15.25 7.35 -9.51
CA TRP A 69 -14.07 8.09 -9.90
C TRP A 69 -12.93 7.96 -8.87
N ARG A 70 -13.22 7.92 -7.56
CA ARG A 70 -12.20 7.74 -6.51
C ARG A 70 -11.49 6.41 -6.65
N LEU A 71 -12.24 5.34 -6.93
CA LEU A 71 -11.70 4.00 -7.14
C LEU A 71 -10.89 3.94 -8.44
N LEU A 72 -11.37 4.56 -9.52
CA LEU A 72 -10.63 4.64 -10.78
C LEU A 72 -9.31 5.40 -10.61
N VAL A 73 -9.33 6.58 -9.96
CA VAL A 73 -8.11 7.35 -9.70
C VAL A 73 -7.18 6.56 -8.78
N ALA A 74 -7.68 5.92 -7.73
CA ALA A 74 -6.86 5.07 -6.87
C ALA A 74 -6.18 3.94 -7.66
N ALA A 75 -6.93 3.24 -8.51
CA ALA A 75 -6.45 2.14 -9.35
C ALA A 75 -5.37 2.56 -10.35
N VAL A 76 -5.43 3.77 -10.90
CA VAL A 76 -4.41 4.24 -11.88
C VAL A 76 -3.31 5.10 -11.26
N SER A 77 -3.46 5.54 -10.01
CA SER A 77 -2.57 6.55 -9.40
C SER A 77 -1.12 6.11 -9.23
N PHE A 78 -0.87 4.80 -9.09
CA PHE A 78 0.49 4.29 -8.95
C PHE A 78 1.35 4.52 -10.20
N MET A 79 0.77 4.43 -11.40
CA MET A 79 1.50 4.61 -12.66
C MET A 79 2.20 5.97 -12.78
N PRO A 80 1.50 7.13 -12.65
CA PRO A 80 2.15 8.43 -12.75
C PRO A 80 3.13 8.69 -11.60
N ILE A 81 2.87 8.13 -10.41
CA ILE A 81 3.79 8.23 -9.27
C ILE A 81 5.10 7.51 -9.60
N TYR A 82 5.01 6.23 -10.00
CA TYR A 82 6.15 5.42 -10.39
C TYR A 82 6.95 6.07 -11.52
N TYR A 83 6.27 6.60 -12.55
CA TYR A 83 6.96 7.26 -13.65
C TYR A 83 7.68 8.53 -13.20
N PHE A 84 7.05 9.32 -12.32
CA PHE A 84 7.64 10.55 -11.79
C PHE A 84 8.90 10.26 -10.98
N PHE A 85 8.87 9.34 -10.01
CA PHE A 85 10.05 9.04 -9.20
C PHE A 85 11.09 8.22 -9.96
N GLY A 86 10.67 7.31 -10.84
CA GLY A 86 11.57 6.58 -11.72
C GLY A 86 12.39 7.52 -12.60
N THR A 87 11.75 8.51 -13.23
CA THR A 87 12.48 9.50 -14.06
C THR A 87 13.45 10.37 -13.26
N LEU A 88 13.18 10.63 -11.97
CA LEU A 88 14.13 11.33 -11.09
C LEU A 88 15.38 10.49 -10.78
N VAL A 89 15.25 9.16 -10.81
CA VAL A 89 16.32 8.23 -10.46
C VAL A 89 17.14 7.78 -11.67
N VAL A 90 16.56 7.78 -12.87
CA VAL A 90 17.23 7.50 -14.15
C VAL A 90 18.65 8.10 -14.28
N PRO A 91 18.92 9.39 -13.98
CA PRO A 91 20.27 9.94 -14.14
C PRO A 91 21.34 9.28 -13.26
N PHE A 92 20.94 8.58 -12.19
CA PHE A 92 21.87 7.91 -11.28
C PHE A 92 22.05 6.42 -11.58
N VAL A 93 21.04 5.77 -12.17
CA VAL A 93 21.02 4.31 -12.36
C VAL A 93 20.96 3.90 -13.83
N GLY A 94 20.67 4.84 -14.75
CA GLY A 94 20.43 4.58 -16.16
C GLY A 94 21.58 3.85 -16.86
N ASP A 95 22.83 4.17 -16.50
CA ASP A 95 24.01 3.53 -17.06
C ASP A 95 24.05 2.01 -16.77
N TYR A 96 23.59 1.58 -15.59
CA TYR A 96 23.51 0.15 -15.24
C TYR A 96 22.48 -0.59 -16.11
N TYR A 97 21.36 0.06 -16.44
CA TYR A 97 20.33 -0.50 -17.32
C TYR A 97 20.77 -0.53 -18.78
N GLN A 98 21.46 0.50 -19.26
CA GLN A 98 21.98 0.57 -20.64
C GLN A 98 23.07 -0.48 -20.89
N GLN A 99 23.89 -0.76 -19.89
CA GLN A 99 24.96 -1.76 -19.97
C GLN A 99 24.45 -3.20 -19.77
N GLY A 100 23.16 -3.40 -19.46
CA GLY A 100 22.59 -4.71 -19.14
C GLY A 100 23.23 -5.35 -17.90
N ALA A 101 23.85 -4.54 -17.03
CA ALA A 101 24.61 -5.03 -15.90
C ALA A 101 23.69 -5.75 -14.92
N PHE A 102 24.16 -6.84 -14.31
CA PHE A 102 23.41 -7.62 -13.32
C PHE A 102 22.09 -8.24 -13.84
N GLY A 103 21.95 -8.43 -15.15
CA GLY A 103 20.76 -9.02 -15.77
C GLY A 103 19.56 -8.07 -15.86
N LEU A 104 19.80 -6.77 -15.67
CA LEU A 104 18.77 -5.74 -15.78
C LEU A 104 18.46 -5.48 -17.26
N ALA A 105 17.20 -5.66 -17.64
CA ALA A 105 16.70 -5.29 -18.96
C ALA A 105 15.56 -4.28 -18.80
N VAL A 106 15.50 -3.30 -19.69
CA VAL A 106 14.35 -2.40 -19.78
C VAL A 106 13.25 -3.12 -20.56
N PRO A 107 12.13 -3.51 -19.94
CA PRO A 107 11.06 -4.19 -20.65
C PRO A 107 10.36 -3.23 -21.63
N PRO A 108 9.68 -3.74 -22.67
CA PRO A 108 8.85 -2.94 -23.56
C PRO A 108 7.81 -2.13 -22.78
N LEU A 109 7.52 -0.91 -23.25
CA LEU A 109 6.60 0.02 -22.57
C LEU A 109 5.21 -0.62 -22.33
N SER A 110 4.69 -1.39 -23.29
CA SER A 110 3.40 -2.09 -23.15
C SER A 110 3.40 -3.08 -21.98
N THR A 111 4.47 -3.86 -21.83
CA THR A 111 4.65 -4.79 -20.71
C THR A 111 4.79 -4.05 -19.38
N LEU A 112 5.59 -2.97 -19.37
CA LEU A 112 5.77 -2.13 -18.19
C LEU A 112 4.43 -1.53 -17.71
N LEU A 113 3.63 -0.97 -18.63
CA LEU A 113 2.31 -0.40 -18.29
C LEU A 113 1.34 -1.46 -17.78
N ALA A 114 1.29 -2.64 -18.40
CA ALA A 114 0.42 -3.74 -17.96
C ALA A 114 0.79 -4.23 -16.55
N VAL A 115 2.09 -4.38 -16.28
CA VAL A 115 2.58 -4.79 -14.95
C VAL A 115 2.29 -3.70 -13.91
N LEU A 116 2.55 -2.43 -14.23
CA LEU A 116 2.27 -1.32 -13.31
C LEU A 116 0.79 -1.22 -12.96
N LEU A 117 -0.10 -1.40 -13.94
CA LEU A 117 -1.55 -1.41 -13.69
C LEU A 117 -1.93 -2.56 -12.74
N LEU A 118 -1.45 -3.78 -13.03
CA LEU A 118 -1.71 -4.93 -12.18
C LEU A 118 -1.17 -4.75 -10.75
N ARG A 119 0.05 -4.21 -10.61
CA ARG A 119 0.63 -3.89 -9.29
C ARG A 119 -0.20 -2.85 -8.55
N SER A 120 -0.63 -1.81 -9.23
CA SER A 120 -1.48 -0.75 -8.69
C SER A 120 -2.79 -1.33 -8.13
N ASP A 121 -3.48 -2.17 -8.91
CA ASP A 121 -4.72 -2.83 -8.49
C ASP A 121 -4.49 -3.72 -7.26
N LEU A 122 -3.38 -4.46 -7.21
CA LEU A 122 -3.03 -5.31 -6.07
C LEU A 122 -2.78 -4.49 -4.80
N PHE A 123 -2.05 -3.37 -4.90
CA PHE A 123 -1.83 -2.47 -3.76
C PHE A 123 -3.12 -1.82 -3.31
N PHE A 124 -3.95 -1.36 -4.25
CA PHE A 124 -5.25 -0.79 -3.98
C PHE A 124 -6.16 -1.77 -3.21
N VAL A 125 -6.33 -3.00 -3.73
CA VAL A 125 -7.14 -4.04 -3.07
C VAL A 125 -6.59 -4.42 -1.70
N ALA A 126 -5.25 -4.46 -1.54
CA ALA A 126 -4.62 -4.76 -0.25
C ALA A 126 -4.84 -3.65 0.79
N CYS A 127 -4.79 -2.40 0.38
CA CYS A 127 -4.94 -1.25 1.28
C CYS A 127 -6.39 -0.96 1.62
N LEU A 128 -7.33 -1.26 0.72
CA LEU A 128 -8.77 -0.97 0.89
C LEU A 128 -9.36 -1.44 2.24
N PRO A 129 -9.20 -2.71 2.68
CA PRO A 129 -9.74 -3.15 3.97
C PRO A 129 -9.11 -2.43 5.16
N VAL A 130 -7.83 -2.07 5.06
CA VAL A 130 -7.13 -1.30 6.11
C VAL A 130 -7.70 0.10 6.22
N VAL A 131 -7.94 0.77 5.08
CA VAL A 131 -8.54 2.11 5.04
C VAL A 131 -9.96 2.08 5.61
N VAL A 132 -10.78 1.10 5.21
CA VAL A 132 -12.16 0.97 5.68
C VAL A 132 -12.23 0.67 7.19
N ALA A 133 -11.33 -0.17 7.70
CA ALA A 133 -11.27 -0.52 9.11
C ALA A 133 -10.61 0.56 9.98
N TRP A 134 -10.02 1.62 9.39
CA TRP A 134 -9.25 2.61 10.12
C TRP A 134 -10.13 3.53 10.96
N GLN A 135 -9.83 3.62 12.26
CA GLN A 135 -10.57 4.44 13.23
C GLN A 135 -9.71 5.59 13.82
N GLY A 136 -8.46 5.72 13.38
CA GLY A 136 -7.50 6.70 13.87
C GLY A 136 -7.45 7.99 13.04
N ARG A 137 -6.46 8.83 13.32
CA ARG A 137 -6.16 10.01 12.50
C ARG A 137 -5.71 9.58 11.10
N GLN A 138 -6.10 10.32 10.06
CA GLN A 138 -5.69 10.08 8.67
C GLN A 138 -4.16 10.13 8.51
N TRP A 139 -3.49 11.01 9.25
CA TRP A 139 -2.03 11.08 9.29
C TRP A 139 -1.38 9.74 9.70
N ASN A 140 -1.94 9.10 10.72
CA ASN A 140 -1.42 7.81 11.18
C ASN A 140 -1.69 6.71 10.15
N LEU A 141 -2.82 6.75 9.45
CA LEU A 141 -3.12 5.83 8.35
C LEU A 141 -2.10 5.99 7.22
N TRP A 142 -1.81 7.23 6.84
CA TRP A 142 -0.83 7.56 5.80
C TRP A 142 0.56 7.03 6.16
N LEU A 143 1.04 7.31 7.37
CA LEU A 143 2.32 6.78 7.84
C LEU A 143 2.32 5.25 7.87
N SER A 144 1.29 4.62 8.43
CA SER A 144 1.21 3.16 8.52
C SER A 144 1.18 2.49 7.15
N LEU A 145 0.40 3.00 6.20
CA LEU A 145 0.34 2.48 4.84
C LEU A 145 1.65 2.75 4.09
N GLY A 146 2.21 3.95 4.20
CA GLY A 146 3.48 4.31 3.55
C GLY A 146 4.63 3.41 3.99
N PHE A 147 4.79 3.21 5.31
CA PHE A 147 5.79 2.29 5.84
C PHE A 147 5.51 0.83 5.49
N ALA A 148 4.25 0.38 5.57
CA ALA A 148 3.90 -1.00 5.21
C ALA A 148 4.24 -1.29 3.74
N LEU A 149 3.87 -0.38 2.83
CA LEU A 149 4.21 -0.48 1.42
C LEU A 149 5.73 -0.44 1.21
N PHE A 150 6.44 0.51 1.83
CA PHE A 150 7.89 0.61 1.69
C PHE A 150 8.62 -0.65 2.17
N VAL A 151 8.27 -1.15 3.37
CA VAL A 151 8.93 -2.31 3.96
C VAL A 151 8.68 -3.56 3.14
N LEU A 152 7.41 -3.81 2.82
CA LEU A 152 7.02 -5.02 2.10
C LEU A 152 7.51 -4.94 0.65
N VAL A 153 7.21 -3.88 -0.07
CA VAL A 153 7.45 -3.79 -1.52
C VAL A 153 8.91 -3.53 -1.87
N GLY A 154 9.64 -2.75 -1.07
CA GLY A 154 10.98 -2.30 -1.45
C GLY A 154 12.10 -2.75 -0.53
N LEU A 155 11.99 -2.40 0.75
CA LEU A 155 13.11 -2.49 1.70
C LEU A 155 13.65 -3.92 1.81
N ILE A 156 12.76 -4.92 1.91
CA ILE A 156 13.19 -6.33 2.01
C ILE A 156 13.97 -6.76 0.76
N TYR A 157 13.54 -6.36 -0.45
CA TYR A 157 14.27 -6.69 -1.69
C TYR A 157 15.61 -5.99 -1.75
N MET A 158 15.68 -4.71 -1.38
CA MET A 158 16.93 -3.96 -1.41
C MET A 158 17.94 -4.47 -0.38
N LEU A 159 17.48 -4.94 0.77
CA LEU A 159 18.34 -5.61 1.77
C LEU A 159 18.81 -6.98 1.28
N ALA A 160 17.93 -7.77 0.67
CA ALA A 160 18.27 -9.09 0.13
C ALA A 160 19.12 -9.04 -1.16
N GLY A 161 19.06 -7.93 -1.89
CA GLY A 161 19.72 -7.68 -3.18
C GLY A 161 21.23 -7.49 -3.09
N THR A 162 21.96 -8.33 -2.35
CA THR A 162 23.38 -8.14 -2.06
C THR A 162 24.28 -8.16 -3.29
N TRP A 163 23.81 -8.73 -4.40
CA TRP A 163 24.50 -8.75 -5.70
C TRP A 163 24.47 -7.40 -6.43
N LEU A 164 23.58 -6.48 -6.05
CA LEU A 164 23.50 -5.13 -6.63
C LEU A 164 24.48 -4.17 -5.95
N PRO A 165 25.01 -3.18 -6.68
CA PRO A 165 25.83 -2.13 -6.10
C PRO A 165 25.13 -1.44 -4.90
N PRO A 166 25.84 -1.17 -3.80
CA PRO A 166 25.25 -0.51 -2.63
C PRO A 166 24.63 0.86 -2.96
N SER A 167 25.25 1.61 -3.88
CA SER A 167 24.73 2.89 -4.36
C SER A 167 23.37 2.75 -5.04
N MET A 168 23.22 1.76 -5.93
CA MET A 168 21.96 1.48 -6.61
C MET A 168 20.87 1.08 -5.61
N ARG A 169 21.17 0.15 -4.70
CA ARG A 169 20.22 -0.26 -3.65
C ARG A 169 19.73 0.90 -2.81
N PHE A 170 20.65 1.81 -2.44
CA PHE A 170 20.31 2.97 -1.63
C PHE A 170 19.39 3.93 -2.38
N ILE A 171 19.71 4.24 -3.63
CA ILE A 171 18.92 5.16 -4.47
C ILE A 171 17.53 4.58 -4.75
N HIS A 172 17.44 3.31 -5.16
CA HIS A 172 16.15 2.62 -5.33
C HIS A 172 15.37 2.52 -4.01
N SER A 173 16.02 2.37 -2.86
CA SER A 173 15.32 2.40 -1.58
C SER A 173 14.68 3.77 -1.31
N LEU A 174 15.36 4.86 -1.64
CA LEU A 174 14.80 6.22 -1.51
C LEU A 174 13.65 6.46 -2.48
N GLU A 175 13.78 5.98 -3.71
CA GLU A 175 12.71 5.99 -4.72
C GLU A 175 11.46 5.27 -4.20
N ILE A 176 11.61 4.01 -3.79
CA ILE A 176 10.48 3.19 -3.33
C ILE A 176 9.87 3.75 -2.05
N LEU A 177 10.69 4.35 -1.17
CA LEU A 177 10.20 5.08 -0.01
C LEU A 177 9.26 6.22 -0.46
N ALA A 178 9.74 7.09 -1.36
CA ALA A 178 8.96 8.22 -1.84
C ALA A 178 7.68 7.78 -2.57
N ASP A 179 7.77 6.77 -3.44
CA ASP A 179 6.64 6.15 -4.13
C ASP A 179 5.58 5.62 -3.16
N SER A 180 6.02 4.89 -2.15
CA SER A 180 5.14 4.25 -1.18
C SER A 180 4.35 5.29 -0.38
N PHE A 181 5.00 6.38 0.04
CA PHE A 181 4.34 7.47 0.76
C PHE A 181 3.45 8.31 -0.14
N ALA A 182 3.84 8.57 -1.39
CA ALA A 182 3.02 9.29 -2.35
C ALA A 182 1.74 8.49 -2.67
N HIS A 183 1.87 7.20 -2.96
CA HIS A 183 0.75 6.33 -3.26
C HIS A 183 -0.18 6.14 -2.05
N ALA A 184 0.38 5.91 -0.86
CA ALA A 184 -0.40 5.88 0.38
C ALA A 184 -1.15 7.20 0.61
N GLY A 185 -0.54 8.34 0.28
CA GLY A 185 -1.16 9.67 0.40
C GLY A 185 -2.40 9.79 -0.49
N VAL A 186 -2.29 9.37 -1.75
CA VAL A 186 -3.40 9.34 -2.70
C VAL A 186 -4.54 8.43 -2.20
N LEU A 187 -4.21 7.22 -1.75
CA LEU A 187 -5.22 6.29 -1.21
C LEU A 187 -5.93 6.85 0.02
N VAL A 188 -5.19 7.44 0.96
CA VAL A 188 -5.79 8.05 2.15
C VAL A 188 -6.67 9.24 1.78
N TRP A 189 -6.22 10.11 0.88
CA TRP A 189 -6.99 11.27 0.47
C TRP A 189 -8.29 10.88 -0.27
N LEU A 190 -8.22 9.86 -1.13
CA LEU A 190 -9.36 9.40 -1.93
C LEU A 190 -10.33 8.52 -1.13
N LEU A 191 -9.84 7.69 -0.22
CA LEU A 191 -10.64 6.61 0.37
C LEU A 191 -10.92 6.82 1.86
N ALA A 192 -10.15 7.65 2.57
CA ALA A 192 -10.38 7.81 4.00
C ALA A 192 -11.78 8.41 4.29
N PRO A 193 -12.42 8.00 5.40
CA PRO A 193 -13.62 8.66 5.88
C PRO A 193 -13.32 10.14 6.11
N GLY A 194 -14.30 11.01 5.82
CA GLY A 194 -14.21 12.42 6.21
C GLY A 194 -14.03 12.57 7.73
N PRO A 195 -13.63 13.74 8.23
CA PRO A 195 -13.47 13.96 9.67
C PRO A 195 -14.75 13.52 10.40
N VAL A 196 -14.63 12.51 11.27
CA VAL A 196 -15.73 12.12 12.14
C VAL A 196 -15.95 13.29 13.09
N VAL A 197 -16.99 14.09 12.84
CA VAL A 197 -17.50 15.06 13.81
C VAL A 197 -17.98 14.22 14.99
N ARG A 198 -17.15 14.12 16.04
CA ARG A 198 -17.62 13.51 17.30
C ARG A 198 -18.75 14.40 17.81
N PRO A 199 -19.93 13.84 18.14
CA PRO A 199 -20.95 14.58 18.85
C PRO A 199 -20.28 15.17 20.10
N ARG A 200 -20.36 16.49 20.30
CA ARG A 200 -19.97 17.10 21.57
C ARG A 200 -20.73 16.35 22.64
N SER A 201 -20.03 15.76 23.61
CA SER A 201 -20.70 15.23 24.79
C SER A 201 -21.36 16.41 25.48
N THR A 202 -22.67 16.55 25.30
CA THR A 202 -23.47 17.37 26.19
C THR A 202 -23.43 16.68 27.53
N SER A 203 -22.50 17.10 28.41
CA SER A 203 -22.56 16.73 29.81
C SER A 203 -23.94 17.15 30.32
N PRO A 204 -24.76 16.26 30.89
CA PRO A 204 -25.93 16.70 31.60
C PRO A 204 -25.43 17.50 32.79
N HIS A 205 -25.58 18.83 32.74
CA HIS A 205 -25.49 19.66 33.93
C HIS A 205 -26.56 19.14 34.89
N THR A 206 -26.12 18.37 35.88
CA THR A 206 -26.92 17.97 37.03
C THR A 206 -27.28 19.22 37.79
N ASN A 207 -28.48 19.72 37.52
CA ASN A 207 -29.15 20.77 38.29
C ASN A 207 -29.44 20.23 39.69
N ARG A 208 -28.47 20.40 40.60
CA ARG A 208 -28.61 20.09 42.02
C ARG A 208 -29.35 21.24 42.70
N TRP A 209 -30.67 21.26 42.59
CA TRP A 209 -31.54 22.14 43.36
C TRP A 209 -31.98 21.47 44.66
N VAL A 210 -31.42 21.99 45.76
CA VAL A 210 -32.02 22.31 47.07
C VAL A 210 -33.23 21.47 47.53
N ARG A 211 -33.05 20.74 48.64
CA ARG A 211 -33.97 20.78 49.81
C ARG A 211 -33.14 20.66 51.09
N VAL A 212 -33.13 21.72 51.89
CA VAL A 212 -32.86 21.73 53.33
C VAL A 212 -34.20 22.03 53.99
#